data_AF-A0AAN7V6U9-F1
#
_entry.id   AF-A0AAN7V6U9-F1
#
_cell.length_a   1.000
_cell.length_b   1.000
_cell.length_c   1.000
_cell.angle_alpha   90.00
_cell.angle_beta   90.00
_cell.angle_gamma   90.00
#
_symmetry.space_group_name_H-M   'P 1'
#
loop_
_entity.id
_entity.type
_entity.pdbx_description
1 polymer ?
#
loop_
_entity_poly.entity_id
_entity_poly.type
_entity_poly.pdbx_seq_one_letter_code
_entity_poly.pdbx_strand_id
1 'polypeptide(L)'
;MADMAEDLNYDCNYNMFLTKSMIGNLTSVNDREKVVRWMRKLASCNRTLPEMRLRNDFMYYLVLNVQNGELRPPFTENPPQGPLPSLAHLLPGGAEAAGDEGTWVDSAFGKQKPMLYQHSPDGGAFLAAQPIPRCGAFCYLAVVSRAKP
;
A
#
# COMPACT_ATOMS: atom_id res chain seq x y z
N MET A 1 -18.73 -10.20 -2.10
CA MET A 1 -18.54 -9.54 -0.78
C MET A 1 -17.56 -10.29 0.09
N ALA A 2 -17.65 -11.63 0.21
CA ALA A 2 -16.67 -12.45 0.93
C ALA A 2 -15.24 -12.28 0.35
N ASP A 3 -15.08 -12.42 -0.97
CA ASP A 3 -13.79 -12.26 -1.66
C ASP A 3 -13.10 -10.93 -1.35
N MET A 4 -13.85 -9.82 -1.33
CA MET A 4 -13.30 -8.50 -1.03
C MET A 4 -12.81 -8.37 0.42
N ALA A 5 -13.49 -9.02 1.38
CA ALA A 5 -13.03 -9.01 2.76
C ALA A 5 -11.78 -9.88 2.94
N GLU A 6 -11.68 -10.99 2.22
CA GLU A 6 -10.49 -11.85 2.19
C GLU A 6 -9.29 -11.11 1.61
N ASP A 7 -9.46 -10.42 0.47
CA ASP A 7 -8.42 -9.61 -0.16
C ASP A 7 -7.90 -8.52 0.80
N LEU A 8 -8.81 -7.77 1.43
CA LEU A 8 -8.45 -6.74 2.41
C LEU A 8 -7.70 -7.32 3.62
N ASN A 9 -8.05 -8.53 4.06
CA ASN A 9 -7.33 -9.19 5.15
C ASN A 9 -5.96 -9.69 4.71
N TYR A 10 -5.84 -10.20 3.49
CA TYR A 10 -4.55 -10.58 2.90
C TYR A 10 -3.59 -9.38 2.90
N ASP A 11 -4.04 -8.23 2.38
CA ASP A 11 -3.25 -7.00 2.33
C ASP A 11 -2.82 -6.53 3.72
N CYS A 12 -3.74 -6.55 4.69
CA CYS A 12 -3.43 -6.20 6.07
C CYS A 12 -2.38 -7.15 6.67
N ASN A 13 -2.54 -8.46 6.47
CA ASN A 13 -1.63 -9.46 7.01
C ASN A 13 -0.23 -9.33 6.40
N TYR A 14 -0.16 -9.06 5.08
CA TYR A 14 1.09 -8.78 4.39
C TYR A 14 1.77 -7.52 4.95
N ASN A 15 1.04 -6.41 5.10
CA ASN A 15 1.58 -5.18 5.67
C ASN A 15 2.00 -5.34 7.15
N MET A 16 1.29 -6.16 7.93
CA MET A 16 1.67 -6.51 9.30
C MET A 16 2.99 -7.26 9.33
N PHE A 17 3.18 -8.22 8.42
CA PHE A 17 4.43 -8.96 8.28
C PHE A 17 5.59 -8.03 7.89
N LEU A 18 5.40 -7.19 6.87
CA LEU A 18 6.39 -6.19 6.45
C LEU A 18 6.80 -5.27 7.61
N THR A 19 5.82 -4.70 8.32
CA THR A 19 6.06 -3.83 9.46
C THR A 19 6.90 -4.52 10.53
N LYS A 20 6.57 -5.78 10.88
CA LYS A 20 7.33 -6.54 11.88
C LYS A 20 8.77 -6.82 11.44
N SER A 21 8.98 -7.17 10.18
CA SER A 21 10.31 -7.48 9.63
C SER A 21 11.22 -6.25 9.56
N MET A 22 10.64 -5.05 9.40
CA MET A 22 11.39 -3.80 9.23
C MET A 22 11.39 -2.90 10.47
N ILE A 23 10.76 -3.29 11.58
CA ILE A 23 10.66 -2.46 12.79
C ILE A 23 12.02 -2.03 13.36
N GLY A 24 13.08 -2.80 13.07
CA GLY A 24 14.46 -2.49 13.44
C GLY A 24 15.02 -1.21 12.79
N ASN A 25 14.42 -0.75 11.68
CA ASN A 25 14.83 0.47 10.98
C ASN A 25 14.63 1.73 11.83
N LEU A 26 13.67 1.71 12.77
CA LEU A 26 13.49 2.79 13.74
C LEU A 26 14.60 2.72 14.79
N THR A 27 15.36 3.79 14.99
CA THR A 27 16.43 3.84 16.00
C THR A 27 15.88 4.00 17.42
N SER A 28 14.76 4.70 17.56
CA SER A 28 14.09 5.00 18.82
C SER A 28 13.25 3.82 19.33
N VAL A 29 13.55 3.34 20.54
CA VAL A 29 12.76 2.28 21.21
C VAL A 29 11.32 2.73 21.45
N ASN A 30 11.12 3.99 21.83
CA ASN A 30 9.79 4.56 22.06
C ASN A 30 8.93 4.52 20.77
N ASP A 31 9.54 4.78 19.61
CA ASP A 31 8.83 4.73 18.34
C ASP A 31 8.50 3.30 17.94
N ARG A 32 9.39 2.33 18.20
CA ARG A 32 9.06 0.90 18.04
C ARG A 32 7.85 0.50 18.90
N GLU A 33 7.78 0.96 20.14
CA GLU A 33 6.62 0.70 21.02
C GLU A 33 5.33 1.33 20.49
N LYS A 34 5.38 2.54 19.92
CA LYS A 34 4.21 3.16 19.27
C LYS A 34 3.76 2.34 18.06
N VAL A 35 4.68 1.88 17.21
CA VAL A 35 4.35 0.99 16.09
C VAL A 35 3.64 -0.28 16.59
N VAL A 36 4.12 -0.91 17.66
CA VAL A 36 3.47 -2.09 18.24
C VAL A 36 2.05 -1.77 18.73
N ARG A 37 1.84 -0.61 19.37
CA ARG A 37 0.50 -0.15 19.79
C ARG A 37 -0.43 0.06 18.59
N TRP A 38 0.06 0.71 17.54
CA TRP A 38 -0.68 0.91 16.29
C TRP A 38 -1.01 -0.40 15.58
N MET A 39 -0.06 -1.34 15.45
CA MET A 39 -0.33 -2.67 14.89
C MET A 39 -1.43 -3.40 15.66
N ARG A 40 -1.41 -3.34 17.01
CA ARG A 40 -2.46 -3.93 17.85
C ARG A 40 -3.82 -3.28 17.62
N LYS A 41 -3.86 -1.96 17.46
CA LYS A 41 -5.09 -1.22 17.13
C LYS A 41 -5.62 -1.64 15.76
N LEU A 42 -4.77 -1.61 14.74
CA LEU A 42 -5.16 -1.90 13.36
C LEU A 42 -5.62 -3.36 13.21
N ALA A 43 -5.03 -4.30 13.95
CA ALA A 43 -5.47 -5.69 13.98
C ALA A 43 -6.93 -5.88 14.45
N SER A 44 -7.49 -4.95 15.26
CA SER A 44 -8.87 -5.03 15.73
C SER A 44 -9.87 -4.25 14.87
N CYS A 45 -9.41 -3.50 13.86
CA CYS A 45 -10.24 -2.70 12.97
C CYS A 45 -10.72 -3.52 11.76
N ASN A 46 -11.55 -4.54 12.01
CA ASN A 46 -11.95 -5.52 11.00
C ASN A 46 -13.44 -5.90 11.02
N ARG A 47 -14.32 -5.05 11.56
CA ARG A 47 -15.75 -5.39 11.74
C ARG A 47 -16.57 -5.13 10.49
N THR A 48 -16.21 -4.11 9.70
CA THR A 48 -16.95 -3.70 8.51
C THR A 48 -16.00 -3.45 7.33
N LEU A 49 -16.49 -3.60 6.09
CA LEU A 49 -15.67 -3.32 4.90
C LEU A 49 -15.07 -1.90 4.87
N PRO A 50 -15.80 -0.82 5.20
CA PRO A 50 -15.22 0.52 5.27
C PRO A 50 -14.10 0.63 6.31
N GLU A 51 -14.30 0.01 7.48
CA GLU A 51 -13.27 -0.02 8.53
C GLU A 51 -12.03 -0.81 8.08
N MET A 52 -12.22 -1.93 7.39
CA MET A 52 -11.12 -2.74 6.84
C MET A 52 -10.32 -1.99 5.77
N ARG A 53 -10.99 -1.20 4.91
CA ARG A 53 -10.31 -0.33 3.94
C ARG A 53 -9.48 0.74 4.66
N LEU A 54 -10.08 1.46 5.61
CA LEU A 54 -9.39 2.48 6.38
C LEU A 54 -8.21 1.89 7.16
N ARG A 55 -8.38 0.72 7.79
CA ARG A 55 -7.29 -0.03 8.42
C ARG A 55 -6.13 -0.27 7.44
N ASN A 56 -6.44 -0.69 6.23
CA ASN A 56 -5.42 -0.99 5.22
C ASN A 56 -4.67 0.28 4.78
N ASP A 57 -5.37 1.42 4.65
CA ASP A 57 -4.73 2.71 4.36
C ASP A 57 -3.73 3.07 5.47
N PHE A 58 -4.15 3.01 6.74
CA PHE A 58 -3.26 3.23 7.88
C PHE A 58 -2.07 2.26 7.90
N MET A 59 -2.30 0.97 7.61
CA MET A 59 -1.24 -0.03 7.55
C MET A 59 -0.21 0.29 6.47
N TYR A 60 -0.65 0.73 5.29
CA TYR A 60 0.24 1.13 4.21
C TYR A 60 1.15 2.29 4.64
N TYR A 61 0.59 3.35 5.23
CA TYR A 61 1.40 4.47 5.72
C TYR A 61 2.35 4.06 6.85
N LEU A 62 1.91 3.19 7.77
CA LEU A 62 2.77 2.68 8.83
C LEU A 62 3.98 1.93 8.26
N VAL A 63 3.77 1.11 7.22
CA VAL A 63 4.86 0.43 6.50
C VAL A 63 5.84 1.44 5.90
N LEU A 64 5.35 2.48 5.22
CA LEU A 64 6.22 3.53 4.65
C LEU A 64 7.06 4.25 5.71
N ASN A 65 6.46 4.56 6.86
CA ASN A 65 7.15 5.24 7.96
C ASN A 65 8.26 4.36 8.54
N VAL A 66 7.96 3.08 8.77
CA VAL A 66 8.93 2.10 9.26
C VAL A 66 10.04 1.84 8.24
N GLN A 67 9.71 1.76 6.95
CA GLN A 67 10.70 1.65 5.86
C GLN A 67 11.65 2.84 5.84
N ASN A 68 11.13 4.06 5.98
CA ASN A 68 11.91 5.29 6.00
C ASN A 68 12.71 5.50 7.30
N GLY A 69 12.44 4.68 8.34
CA GLY A 69 13.12 4.79 9.63
C GLY A 69 12.66 5.98 10.48
N GLU A 70 11.54 6.61 10.14
CA GLU A 70 11.01 7.79 10.85
C GLU A 70 9.47 7.72 10.94
N LEU A 71 8.94 7.96 12.14
CA LEU A 71 7.49 8.12 12.33
C LEU A 71 7.05 9.55 12.07
N ARG A 72 6.00 9.69 11.26
CA ARG A 72 5.26 10.92 10.97
C ARG A 72 3.85 10.82 11.54
N PRO A 73 3.16 11.95 11.75
CA PRO A 73 1.76 11.93 12.14
C PRO A 73 0.94 11.01 11.22
N PRO A 74 0.01 10.21 11.78
CA PRO A 74 -0.45 10.19 13.17
C PRO A 74 0.35 9.24 14.07
N PHE A 75 1.37 8.55 13.55
CA PHE A 75 2.09 7.48 14.26
C PHE A 75 3.07 8.00 15.32
N THR A 76 3.33 9.30 15.34
CA THR A 76 4.10 9.98 16.40
C THR A 76 3.40 9.92 17.76
N GLU A 77 2.08 9.69 17.78
CA GLU A 77 1.24 9.59 18.96
C GLU A 77 0.66 8.17 19.15
N ASN A 78 0.01 7.93 20.30
CA ASN A 78 -0.69 6.68 20.55
C ASN A 78 -1.95 6.56 19.66
N PRO A 79 -2.35 5.34 19.27
CA PRO A 79 -3.59 5.13 18.54
C PRO A 79 -4.81 5.59 19.34
N PRO A 80 -5.87 6.05 18.67
CA PRO A 80 -7.10 6.47 19.33
C PRO A 80 -7.80 5.29 20.03
N GLN A 81 -8.42 5.57 21.18
CA GLN A 81 -9.22 4.58 21.90
C GLN A 81 -10.49 4.20 21.10
N GLY A 82 -11.12 5.20 20.47
CA GLY A 82 -12.31 5.05 19.62
C GLY A 82 -12.00 4.59 18.17
N PRO A 83 -12.96 4.74 17.24
CA PRO A 83 -12.76 4.42 15.82
C PRO A 83 -11.56 5.16 15.20
N LEU A 84 -11.01 4.61 14.10
CA LEU A 84 -9.97 5.29 13.35
C LEU A 84 -10.51 6.59 12.73
N PRO A 85 -9.80 7.72 12.83
CA PRO A 85 -10.20 8.95 12.16
C PRO A 85 -10.01 8.81 10.65
N SER A 86 -10.75 9.61 9.88
CA SER A 86 -10.55 9.70 8.43
C SER A 86 -9.13 10.17 8.10
N LEU A 87 -8.53 9.56 7.08
CA LEU A 87 -7.18 9.87 6.61
C LEU A 87 -7.10 11.13 5.73
N ALA A 88 -8.24 11.76 5.41
CA ALA A 88 -8.32 12.94 4.54
C ALA A 88 -7.43 14.11 4.99
N HIS A 89 -7.15 14.21 6.29
CA HIS A 89 -6.32 15.29 6.85
C HIS A 89 -4.81 15.00 6.82
N LEU A 90 -4.40 13.76 6.47
CA LEU A 90 -3.00 13.32 6.47
C LEU A 90 -2.39 13.27 5.06
N LEU A 91 -3.21 13.46 4.03
CA LEU A 91 -2.77 13.59 2.64
C LEU A 91 -2.46 15.05 2.31
N PRO A 92 -1.27 15.39 1.79
CA PRO A 92 -1.08 16.64 1.06
C PRO A 92 -2.07 16.68 -0.12
N GLY A 93 -3.14 17.47 -0.02
CA GLY A 93 -4.21 17.58 -1.03
C GLY A 93 -5.57 16.94 -0.70
N GLY A 94 -5.74 16.36 0.49
CA GLY A 94 -6.97 15.62 0.84
C GLY A 94 -8.25 16.46 1.06
N ALA A 95 -8.15 17.78 1.15
CA ALA A 95 -9.32 18.66 1.29
C ALA A 95 -10.11 18.85 -0.03
N GLU A 96 -9.46 18.69 -1.18
CA GLU A 96 -10.07 18.94 -2.50
C GLU A 96 -10.69 17.68 -3.14
N ALA A 97 -10.51 16.50 -2.52
CA ALA A 97 -10.98 15.21 -3.04
C ALA A 97 -12.30 14.72 -2.39
N ALA A 98 -12.89 15.51 -1.48
CA ALA A 98 -14.12 15.16 -0.75
C ALA A 98 -15.41 15.45 -1.54
N GLY A 99 -15.31 15.48 -2.87
CA GLY A 99 -16.40 15.83 -3.78
C GLY A 99 -16.51 14.86 -4.96
N ASP A 100 -16.37 13.56 -4.73
CA ASP A 100 -17.04 12.58 -5.60
C ASP A 100 -17.21 11.24 -4.87
N GLU A 101 -18.45 10.77 -4.86
CA GLU A 101 -18.88 9.56 -4.20
C GLU A 101 -18.50 8.36 -5.08
N GLY A 102 -17.55 7.54 -4.62
CA GLY A 102 -17.44 6.16 -5.07
C GLY A 102 -16.77 5.92 -6.42
N THR A 103 -15.47 6.19 -6.52
CA THR A 103 -14.62 5.52 -7.52
C THR A 103 -13.17 5.43 -7.06
N TRP A 104 -12.81 4.35 -6.35
CA TRP A 104 -11.43 3.84 -6.37
C TRP A 104 -11.21 3.11 -7.70
N VAL A 105 -11.45 3.81 -8.80
CA VAL A 105 -11.29 3.31 -10.17
C VAL A 105 -10.06 4.00 -10.75
N ASP A 106 -8.97 3.22 -10.77
CA ASP A 106 -8.14 3.09 -11.98
C ASP A 106 -7.33 4.33 -12.42
N SER A 107 -7.04 5.26 -11.52
CA SER A 107 -6.35 6.52 -11.90
C SER A 107 -4.83 6.54 -11.64
N ALA A 108 -4.21 5.40 -11.24
CA ALA A 108 -2.75 5.30 -11.15
C ALA A 108 -2.06 5.02 -12.51
N PHE A 109 -2.83 4.69 -13.55
CA PHE A 109 -2.37 4.67 -14.92
C PHE A 109 -3.25 5.61 -15.71
N GLY A 110 -2.80 6.85 -15.90
CA GLY A 110 -3.38 7.70 -16.94
C GLY A 110 -3.48 6.93 -18.24
N LYS A 111 -4.33 7.38 -19.17
CA LYS A 111 -4.49 6.82 -20.53
C LYS A 111 -3.17 6.63 -21.33
N GLN A 112 -2.03 7.02 -20.77
CA GLN A 112 -0.70 6.67 -21.21
C GLN A 112 -0.30 5.26 -20.77
N LYS A 113 -0.12 4.38 -21.75
CA LYS A 113 0.58 3.10 -21.55
C LYS A 113 1.94 3.36 -20.87
N PRO A 114 2.34 2.54 -19.88
CA PRO A 114 3.64 2.66 -19.21
C PRO A 114 4.78 2.73 -20.22
N MET A 115 5.86 3.47 -19.92
CA MET A 115 7.02 3.63 -20.82
C MET A 115 7.56 2.29 -21.36
N LEU A 116 7.45 1.22 -20.56
CA LEU A 116 7.83 -0.14 -20.94
C LEU A 116 7.09 -0.66 -22.20
N TYR A 117 5.82 -0.29 -22.38
CA TYR A 117 5.05 -0.64 -23.58
C TYR A 117 5.59 0.08 -24.82
N GLN A 118 6.02 1.33 -24.70
CA GLN A 118 6.48 2.14 -25.84
C GLN A 118 7.83 1.66 -26.39
N HIS A 119 8.68 1.10 -25.53
CA HIS A 119 10.01 0.62 -25.90
C HIS A 119 10.09 -0.89 -26.16
N SER A 120 8.97 -1.58 -26.09
CA SER A 120 8.92 -3.01 -26.36
C SER A 120 9.12 -3.28 -27.88
N PRO A 121 9.95 -4.26 -28.27
CA PRO A 121 10.19 -4.58 -29.68
C PRO A 121 8.94 -5.03 -30.44
N ASP A 122 7.93 -5.52 -29.71
CA ASP A 122 6.70 -6.10 -30.21
C ASP A 122 5.46 -5.21 -29.97
N GLY A 123 5.67 -3.93 -29.64
CA GLY A 123 4.58 -2.98 -29.38
C GLY A 123 3.74 -3.31 -28.13
N GLY A 124 4.23 -4.19 -27.27
CA GLY A 124 3.67 -4.52 -25.97
C GLY A 124 2.80 -5.76 -26.00
N ALA A 125 2.82 -6.52 -27.12
CA ALA A 125 2.04 -7.74 -27.28
C ALA A 125 2.38 -8.80 -26.22
N PHE A 126 3.67 -9.00 -25.93
CA PHE A 126 4.14 -9.88 -24.88
C PHE A 126 3.60 -9.45 -23.52
N LEU A 127 3.71 -8.15 -23.18
CA LEU A 127 3.26 -7.61 -21.90
C LEU A 127 1.74 -7.71 -21.71
N ALA A 128 0.98 -7.54 -22.81
CA ALA A 128 -0.48 -7.65 -22.81
C ALA A 128 -0.97 -9.10 -22.65
N ALA A 129 -0.18 -10.08 -23.10
CA ALA A 129 -0.50 -11.49 -22.97
C ALA A 129 -0.17 -12.07 -21.58
N GLN A 130 0.48 -11.29 -20.71
CA GLN A 130 0.85 -11.78 -19.38
C GLN A 130 -0.37 -11.87 -18.46
N PRO A 131 -0.48 -12.92 -17.65
CA PRO A 131 -1.57 -13.06 -16.71
C PRO A 131 -1.53 -11.92 -15.69
N ILE A 132 -2.66 -11.24 -15.46
CA ILE A 132 -2.77 -10.16 -14.47
C ILE A 132 -2.93 -10.78 -13.07
N PRO A 133 -1.93 -10.66 -12.16
CA PRO A 133 -2.05 -11.12 -10.80
C PRO A 133 -3.19 -10.35 -10.13
N ARG A 134 -3.98 -11.07 -9.35
CA ARG A 134 -5.00 -10.46 -8.50
C ARG A 134 -4.38 -9.67 -7.33
N CYS A 135 -3.18 -10.07 -6.88
CA CYS A 135 -2.36 -9.34 -5.91
C CYS A 135 -0.85 -9.48 -6.24
N GLY A 136 -0.04 -8.48 -5.88
CA GLY A 136 1.43 -8.48 -6.06
C GLY A 136 1.96 -7.57 -7.18
N ALA A 137 3.22 -7.76 -7.56
CA ALA A 137 3.89 -6.99 -8.62
C ALA A 137 4.39 -7.90 -9.74
N PHE A 138 4.50 -7.35 -10.94
CA PHE A 138 5.17 -7.99 -12.07
C PHE A 138 6.64 -7.56 -12.13
N CYS A 139 7.54 -8.52 -12.26
CA CYS A 139 8.96 -8.27 -12.50
C CYS A 139 9.37 -8.95 -13.81
N TYR A 140 9.76 -8.16 -14.81
CA TYR A 140 10.30 -8.67 -16.08
C TYR A 140 11.80 -8.46 -16.12
N LEU A 141 12.55 -9.51 -16.49
CA LEU A 141 13.98 -9.44 -16.75
C LEU A 141 14.23 -9.64 -18.25
N ALA A 142 14.77 -8.63 -18.92
CA ALA A 142 15.21 -8.76 -20.31
C ALA A 142 16.70 -9.09 -20.34
N VAL A 143 17.06 -10.20 -20.98
CA VAL A 143 18.46 -10.59 -21.22
C VAL A 143 18.76 -10.41 -22.70
N VAL A 144 19.75 -9.58 -23.00
CA VAL A 144 20.25 -9.35 -24.36
C VAL A 144 21.66 -9.93 -24.48
N SER A 145 21.85 -10.87 -25.40
CA SER A 145 23.18 -11.29 -25.83
C SER A 145 23.54 -10.55 -27.12
N ARG A 146 24.74 -9.97 -27.17
CA ARG A 146 25.29 -9.44 -28.42
C ARG A 146 26.11 -10.55 -29.07
N ALA A 147 25.82 -10.85 -30.33
CA ALA A 147 26.72 -11.68 -31.13
C ALA A 147 28.07 -10.93 -31.28
N LYS A 148 29.16 -11.66 -31.12
CA LYS A 148 30.52 -11.12 -31.27
C LYS A 148 30.70 -10.68 -32.74
N PRO A 149 31.31 -9.50 -33.00
CA PRO A 149 31.52 -9.00 -34.35
C PRO A 149 32.36 -9.95 -35.20
#